data_AF-A0A6C0FEP6-F1
#
_entry.id   AF-A0A6C0FEP6-F1
#
_cell.length_a   1.000
_cell.length_b   1.000
_cell.length_c   1.000
_cell.angle_alpha   90.00
_cell.angle_beta   90.00
_cell.angle_gamma   90.00
#
_symmetry.space_group_name_H-M   'P 1'
#
loop_
_entity.id
_entity.type
_entity.pdbx_description
1 polymer ?
#
loop_
_entity_poly.entity_id
_entity_poly.type
_entity_poly.pdbx_seq_one_letter_code
_entity_poly.pdbx_strand_id
1 'polypeptide(L)'
;MIKDLTFLHFLTAAVVIELFMLYLFRFTKSPFTGISINRWYDNLGWSAVILDVLSVLIGFYLAKYVYEYLVDKNYINTDYEMLKFLGLVLLVQITHDFLFYFFVIKPYPKNKNTVMDEFKRYAENVKTGAVIGDSFMYLLATPLLYLIIQKNNTNTNTFISIVCFYLIGYLIYQKPKISMK
;
A
#
# COMPACT_ATOMS: atom_id res chain seq x y z
N MET A 1 -10.99 -18.64 1.83
CA MET A 1 -10.58 -18.55 0.42
C MET A 1 -10.59 -17.08 0.01
N ILE A 2 -9.93 -16.69 -1.09
CA ILE A 2 -9.90 -15.28 -1.55
C ILE A 2 -11.32 -14.73 -1.74
N LYS A 3 -12.24 -15.58 -2.17
CA LYS A 3 -13.66 -15.25 -2.33
C LYS A 3 -14.31 -14.74 -1.03
N ASP A 4 -13.94 -15.31 0.11
CA ASP A 4 -14.50 -15.00 1.42
C ASP A 4 -13.91 -13.72 2.03
N LEU A 5 -12.85 -13.18 1.43
CA LEU A 5 -12.24 -11.93 1.90
C LEU A 5 -13.21 -10.77 1.70
N THR A 6 -13.48 -10.10 2.81
CA THR A 6 -14.34 -8.91 2.87
C THR A 6 -13.52 -7.64 2.90
N PHE A 7 -14.19 -6.50 2.71
CA PHE A 7 -13.60 -5.17 2.86
C PHE A 7 -12.80 -5.02 4.15
N LEU A 8 -13.34 -5.48 5.28
CA LEU A 8 -12.68 -5.34 6.56
C LEU A 8 -11.33 -6.07 6.59
N HIS A 9 -11.24 -7.26 5.98
CA HIS A 9 -9.97 -7.98 5.91
C HIS A 9 -8.91 -7.19 5.14
N PHE A 10 -9.26 -6.64 3.98
CA PHE A 10 -8.35 -5.81 3.20
C PHE A 10 -7.98 -4.51 3.92
N LEU A 11 -8.95 -3.85 4.54
CA LEU A 11 -8.71 -2.63 5.32
C LEU A 11 -7.76 -2.92 6.48
N THR A 12 -8.02 -3.96 7.28
CA THR A 12 -7.16 -4.31 8.41
C THR A 12 -5.75 -4.65 7.95
N ALA A 13 -5.58 -5.41 6.87
CA ALA A 13 -4.24 -5.69 6.33
C ALA A 13 -3.53 -4.41 5.85
N ALA A 14 -4.23 -3.54 5.13
CA ALA A 14 -3.68 -2.29 4.62
C ALA A 14 -3.22 -1.36 5.75
N VAL A 15 -4.04 -1.14 6.78
CA VAL A 15 -3.73 -0.21 7.88
C VAL A 15 -2.66 -0.76 8.83
N VAL A 16 -2.57 -2.09 9.00
CA VAL A 16 -1.48 -2.71 9.77
C VAL A 16 -0.15 -2.52 9.05
N ILE A 17 -0.11 -2.74 7.74
CA ILE A 17 1.10 -2.51 6.95
C ILE A 17 1.44 -1.03 6.90
N GLU A 18 0.47 -0.14 6.73
CA GLU A 18 0.70 1.31 6.76
C GLU A 18 1.32 1.74 8.09
N LEU A 19 0.78 1.28 9.23
CA LEU A 19 1.34 1.56 10.54
C LEU A 19 2.79 1.03 10.66
N PHE A 20 3.03 -0.20 10.18
CA PHE A 20 4.36 -0.81 10.21
C PHE A 20 5.36 -0.03 9.35
N MET A 21 4.98 0.36 8.13
CA MET A 21 5.82 1.12 7.21
C MET A 21 6.09 2.52 7.77
N LEU A 22 5.08 3.21 8.29
CA LEU A 22 5.23 4.51 8.93
C LEU A 22 6.18 4.42 10.14
N TYR A 23 6.07 3.37 10.96
CA TYR A 23 7.02 3.12 12.04
C TYR A 23 8.44 2.93 11.52
N LEU A 24 8.64 2.12 10.47
CA LEU A 24 9.94 1.98 9.84
C LEU A 24 10.46 3.33 9.34
N PHE A 25 9.60 4.13 8.72
CA PHE A 25 9.99 5.39 8.10
C PHE A 25 10.41 6.47 9.10
N ARG A 26 9.68 6.57 10.22
CA ARG A 26 9.93 7.59 11.24
C ARG A 26 11.06 7.21 12.19
N PHE A 27 11.18 5.94 12.57
CA PHE A 27 12.06 5.53 13.68
C PHE A 27 13.37 4.85 13.24
N THR A 28 13.48 4.39 12.00
CA THR A 28 14.66 3.62 11.53
C THR A 28 15.47 4.35 10.46
N LYS A 29 16.64 3.78 10.11
CA LYS A 29 17.45 4.18 8.95
C LYS A 29 17.39 3.09 7.87
N SER A 30 16.19 2.58 7.60
CA SER A 30 15.93 1.56 6.58
C SER A 30 16.49 1.96 5.19
N PRO A 31 16.92 1.01 4.34
CA PRO A 31 17.22 1.31 2.94
C PRO A 31 16.03 1.92 2.19
N PHE A 32 14.82 1.65 2.66
CA PHE A 32 13.57 2.21 2.13
C PHE A 32 13.23 3.58 2.74
N THR A 33 13.90 4.02 3.81
CA THR A 33 13.74 5.39 4.32
C THR A 33 14.45 6.38 3.43
N GLY A 34 13.68 7.00 2.52
CA GLY A 34 14.12 8.12 1.71
C GLY A 34 13.66 9.46 2.28
N ILE A 35 14.46 10.49 2.04
CA ILE A 35 14.05 11.90 2.23
C ILE A 35 12.69 12.16 1.55
N SER A 36 12.48 11.60 0.36
CA SER A 36 11.24 11.77 -0.41
C SER A 36 10.01 11.19 0.30
N ILE A 37 10.13 10.04 0.98
CA ILE A 37 9.02 9.42 1.72
C ILE A 37 8.71 10.22 2.99
N ASN A 38 9.73 10.65 3.73
CA ASN A 38 9.47 11.48 4.91
C ASN A 38 8.84 12.82 4.52
N ARG A 39 9.24 13.41 3.39
CA ARG A 39 8.60 14.61 2.84
C ARG A 39 7.13 14.38 2.48
N TRP A 40 6.80 13.22 1.90
CA TRP A 40 5.43 12.84 1.56
C TRP A 40 4.51 12.94 2.79
N TYR A 41 4.89 12.28 3.88
CA TYR A 41 4.12 12.32 5.13
C TYR A 41 4.17 13.69 5.82
N ASP A 42 5.31 14.39 5.81
CA ASP A 42 5.45 15.72 6.43
C ASP A 42 4.59 16.79 5.74
N ASN A 43 4.51 16.75 4.40
CA ASN A 43 3.79 17.77 3.62
C ASN A 43 2.29 17.47 3.50
N LEU A 44 1.91 16.19 3.40
CA LEU A 44 0.51 15.80 3.12
C LEU A 44 -0.25 15.32 4.36
N GLY A 45 0.46 14.92 5.42
CA GLY A 45 -0.15 14.40 6.64
C GLY A 45 -1.16 13.30 6.34
N TRP A 46 -2.35 13.38 6.92
CA TRP A 46 -3.41 12.37 6.74
C TRP A 46 -3.79 12.10 5.28
N SER A 47 -3.59 13.06 4.37
CA SER A 47 -3.86 12.84 2.95
C SER A 47 -2.93 11.77 2.37
N ALA A 48 -1.65 11.73 2.79
CA ALA A 48 -0.72 10.67 2.39
C ALA A 48 -1.23 9.30 2.85
N VAL A 49 -1.52 9.14 4.14
CA VAL A 49 -2.02 7.88 4.71
C VAL A 49 -3.28 7.40 4.02
N ILE A 50 -4.24 8.29 3.75
CA ILE A 50 -5.49 7.94 3.08
C ILE A 50 -5.21 7.48 1.65
N LEU A 51 -4.36 8.20 0.90
CA LEU A 51 -4.00 7.82 -0.47
C LEU A 51 -3.28 6.47 -0.50
N ASP A 52 -2.36 6.23 0.43
CA ASP A 52 -1.57 4.99 0.48
C ASP A 52 -2.48 3.79 0.83
N VAL A 53 -3.34 3.92 1.84
CA VAL A 53 -4.32 2.89 2.20
C VAL A 53 -5.31 2.63 1.06
N LEU A 54 -5.85 3.67 0.43
CA LEU A 54 -6.77 3.50 -0.69
C LEU A 54 -6.11 2.86 -1.91
N SER A 55 -4.85 3.21 -2.21
CA SER A 55 -4.07 2.58 -3.27
C SER A 55 -3.91 1.08 -3.04
N VAL A 56 -3.55 0.68 -1.81
CA VAL A 56 -3.46 -0.73 -1.41
C VAL A 56 -4.80 -1.46 -1.56
N LEU A 57 -5.88 -0.83 -1.11
CA LEU A 57 -7.22 -1.39 -1.23
C LEU A 57 -7.61 -1.59 -2.70
N ILE A 58 -7.39 -0.59 -3.56
CA ILE A 58 -7.71 -0.68 -5.00
C ILE A 58 -6.95 -1.85 -5.62
N GLY A 59 -5.65 -2.00 -5.36
CA GLY A 59 -4.87 -3.12 -5.89
C GLY A 59 -5.37 -4.48 -5.41
N PHE A 60 -5.73 -4.61 -4.14
CA PHE A 60 -6.34 -5.86 -3.64
C PHE A 60 -7.68 -6.19 -4.29
N TYR A 61 -8.55 -5.21 -4.47
CA TYR A 61 -9.86 -5.42 -5.11
C TYR A 61 -9.73 -5.78 -6.58
N LEU A 62 -8.85 -5.09 -7.31
CA LEU A 62 -8.57 -5.42 -8.72
C LEU A 62 -7.96 -6.82 -8.83
N ALA A 63 -7.01 -7.18 -7.98
CA ALA A 63 -6.43 -8.51 -7.97
C ALA A 63 -7.45 -9.59 -7.58
N LYS A 64 -8.35 -9.31 -6.62
CA LYS A 64 -9.45 -10.22 -6.26
C LYS A 64 -10.35 -10.46 -7.45
N TYR A 65 -10.78 -9.39 -8.12
CA TYR A 65 -11.62 -9.49 -9.32
C TYR A 65 -10.96 -10.31 -10.43
N VAL A 66 -9.68 -10.04 -10.73
CA VAL A 66 -8.94 -10.79 -11.75
C VAL A 66 -8.75 -12.24 -11.34
N TYR A 67 -8.43 -12.52 -10.08
CA TYR A 67 -8.27 -13.88 -9.57
C TYR A 67 -9.57 -14.68 -9.71
N GLU A 68 -10.70 -14.14 -9.24
CA GLU A 68 -12.01 -14.78 -9.32
C GLU A 68 -12.43 -15.02 -10.78
N TYR A 69 -12.17 -14.06 -11.68
CA TYR A 69 -12.41 -14.23 -13.11
C TYR A 69 -11.58 -15.36 -13.71
N LEU A 70 -10.27 -15.42 -13.40
CA LEU A 70 -9.39 -16.47 -13.93
C LEU A 70 -9.76 -17.86 -13.41
N VAL A 71 -10.23 -17.97 -12.17
CA VAL A 71 -10.74 -19.21 -11.59
C VAL A 71 -12.08 -19.61 -12.24
N ASP A 72 -13.04 -18.69 -12.39
CA ASP A 72 -14.34 -18.94 -13.03
C ASP A 72 -14.18 -19.46 -14.48
N LYS A 73 -13.23 -18.88 -15.22
CA LYS A 73 -12.90 -19.30 -16.59
C LYS A 73 -12.00 -20.52 -16.69
N ASN A 74 -11.62 -21.13 -15.56
CA ASN A 74 -10.72 -22.27 -15.49
C ASN A 74 -9.33 -22.02 -16.12
N TYR A 75 -8.87 -20.76 -16.16
CA TYR A 75 -7.50 -20.42 -16.58
C TYR A 75 -6.47 -20.77 -15.50
N ILE A 76 -6.87 -20.67 -14.23
CA ILE A 76 -6.07 -21.06 -13.08
C ILE A 76 -6.91 -21.93 -12.14
N ASN A 77 -6.26 -22.88 -11.47
CA ASN A 77 -6.89 -23.64 -10.39
C ASN A 77 -6.65 -22.99 -9.01
N THR A 78 -7.31 -23.50 -7.99
CA THR A 78 -7.23 -22.99 -6.60
C THR A 78 -6.03 -23.49 -5.80
N ASP A 79 -5.15 -24.31 -6.38
CA ASP A 79 -3.95 -24.79 -5.68
C ASP A 79 -2.99 -23.63 -5.41
N TYR A 80 -2.33 -23.62 -4.26
CA TYR A 80 -1.42 -22.54 -3.86
C TYR A 80 -2.06 -21.13 -3.97
N GLU A 81 -3.35 -21.00 -3.63
CA GLU A 81 -4.17 -19.79 -3.76
C GLU A 81 -3.42 -18.51 -3.31
N MET A 82 -2.78 -18.52 -2.15
CA MET A 82 -2.03 -17.37 -1.62
C MET A 82 -0.90 -16.91 -2.56
N LEU A 83 -0.10 -17.84 -3.10
CA LEU A 83 1.04 -17.49 -3.96
C LEU A 83 0.55 -16.94 -5.31
N LYS A 84 -0.50 -17.54 -5.88
CA LYS A 84 -1.11 -17.04 -7.12
C LYS A 84 -1.74 -15.67 -6.92
N PHE A 85 -2.43 -15.48 -5.80
CA PHE A 85 -3.02 -14.19 -5.46
C PHE A 85 -1.95 -13.13 -5.26
N LEU A 86 -0.86 -13.41 -4.53
CA LEU A 86 0.28 -12.52 -4.39
C LEU A 86 0.89 -12.15 -5.75
N GLY A 87 1.09 -13.14 -6.63
CA GLY A 87 1.59 -12.89 -7.99
C GLY A 87 0.68 -11.96 -8.79
N LEU A 88 -0.64 -12.15 -8.72
CA LEU A 88 -1.61 -11.27 -9.36
C LEU A 88 -1.63 -9.86 -8.76
N VAL A 89 -1.59 -9.75 -7.44
CA VAL A 89 -1.54 -8.46 -6.74
C VAL A 89 -0.32 -7.66 -7.18
N LEU A 90 0.87 -8.28 -7.23
CA LEU A 90 2.09 -7.64 -7.71
C LEU A 90 1.98 -7.23 -9.19
N LEU A 91 1.44 -8.10 -10.04
CA LEU A 91 1.24 -7.78 -11.46
C LEU A 91 0.30 -6.59 -11.65
N VAL A 92 -0.80 -6.56 -10.90
CA VAL A 92 -1.78 -5.46 -10.91
C VAL A 92 -1.15 -4.17 -10.41
N GLN A 93 -0.44 -4.19 -9.27
CA GLN A 93 0.23 -3.02 -8.71
C GLN A 93 1.28 -2.46 -9.68
N ILE A 94 2.19 -3.29 -10.18
CA ILE A 94 3.25 -2.83 -11.10
C ILE A 94 2.63 -2.22 -12.37
N THR A 95 1.60 -2.87 -12.93
CA THR A 95 0.89 -2.35 -14.11
C THR A 95 0.23 -1.01 -13.81
N HIS A 96 -0.48 -0.91 -12.67
CA HIS A 96 -1.12 0.31 -12.24
C HIS A 96 -0.12 1.46 -12.09
N ASP A 97 1.02 1.23 -11.45
CA ASP A 97 2.00 2.29 -11.18
C ASP A 97 2.63 2.84 -12.45
N PHE A 98 2.95 1.97 -13.42
CA PHE A 98 3.43 2.42 -14.72
C PHE A 98 2.37 3.22 -15.47
N LEU A 99 1.12 2.73 -15.52
CA LEU A 99 0.03 3.45 -16.18
C LEU A 99 -0.23 4.81 -15.50
N PHE A 100 -0.28 4.83 -14.17
CA PHE A 100 -0.49 6.05 -13.40
C PHE A 100 0.64 7.06 -13.61
N TYR A 101 1.89 6.60 -13.63
CA TYR A 101 3.02 7.47 -13.89
C TYR A 101 2.98 8.10 -15.29
N PHE A 102 2.83 7.27 -16.34
CA PHE A 102 2.93 7.74 -17.71
C PHE A 102 1.70 8.54 -18.17
N PHE A 103 0.50 8.15 -17.74
CA PHE A 103 -0.75 8.78 -18.19
C PHE A 103 -1.27 9.86 -17.25
N VAL A 104 -0.92 9.84 -15.96
CA VAL A 104 -1.45 10.80 -14.98
C VAL A 104 -0.34 11.71 -14.44
N ILE A 105 0.68 11.17 -13.79
CA ILE A 105 1.70 11.99 -13.08
C ILE A 105 2.53 12.83 -14.06
N LYS A 106 3.11 12.19 -15.07
CA LYS A 106 4.05 12.83 -16.01
C LYS A 106 3.43 13.97 -16.83
N PRO A 107 2.23 13.85 -17.44
CA PRO A 107 1.65 14.91 -18.25
C PRO A 107 0.97 16.02 -17.43
N TYR A 108 0.66 15.79 -16.15
CA TYR A 108 0.00 16.81 -15.33
C TYR A 108 0.88 18.07 -15.22
N PRO A 109 0.33 19.29 -15.22
CA PRO A 109 1.13 20.52 -15.03
C PRO A 109 1.71 20.63 -13.61
N LYS A 110 2.93 21.17 -13.46
CA LYS A 110 3.55 21.43 -12.14
C LYS A 110 2.85 22.61 -11.43
N ASN A 111 2.88 22.63 -10.11
CA ASN A 111 2.36 23.69 -9.22
C ASN A 111 0.83 23.90 -9.30
N LYS A 112 0.08 22.89 -9.74
CA LYS A 112 -1.40 22.94 -9.75
C LYS A 112 -2.04 22.06 -8.69
N ASN A 113 -1.31 21.08 -8.14
CA ASN A 113 -1.83 20.17 -7.15
C ASN A 113 -0.65 19.62 -6.33
N THR A 114 -0.67 19.90 -5.02
CA THR A 114 0.40 19.54 -4.09
C THR A 114 0.73 18.04 -4.11
N VAL A 115 -0.28 17.18 -4.20
CA VAL A 115 -0.08 15.72 -4.25
C VAL A 115 0.64 15.32 -5.54
N MET A 116 0.21 15.85 -6.69
CA MET A 116 0.86 15.57 -7.98
C MET A 116 2.28 16.13 -8.04
N ASP A 117 2.51 17.28 -7.42
CA ASP A 117 3.84 17.87 -7.34
C ASP A 117 4.78 17.04 -6.46
N GLU A 118 4.27 16.47 -5.36
CA GLU A 118 5.03 15.52 -4.55
C GLU A 118 5.32 14.20 -5.29
N PHE A 119 4.34 13.62 -6.00
CA PHE A 119 4.55 12.43 -6.83
C PHE A 119 5.64 12.64 -7.89
N LYS A 120 5.64 13.78 -8.58
CA LYS A 120 6.68 14.09 -9.58
C LYS A 120 8.06 14.17 -8.96
N ARG A 121 8.20 14.88 -7.84
CA ARG A 121 9.48 15.00 -7.13
C ARG A 121 9.94 13.63 -6.60
N TYR A 122 9.00 12.81 -6.13
CA TYR A 122 9.28 11.45 -5.69
C TYR A 122 9.83 10.61 -6.85
N ALA A 123 9.20 10.66 -8.02
CA ALA A 123 9.65 9.95 -9.23
C ALA A 123 11.02 10.43 -9.74
N GLU A 124 11.30 11.75 -9.69
CA GLU A 124 12.61 12.33 -10.05
C GLU A 124 13.74 11.80 -9.15
N ASN A 125 13.47 11.66 -7.84
CA ASN A 125 14.47 11.29 -6.83
C ASN A 125 14.65 9.77 -6.65
N VAL A 126 13.57 9.01 -6.66
CA VAL A 126 13.56 7.58 -6.28
C VAL A 126 13.54 6.66 -7.51
N LYS A 127 13.12 7.17 -8.67
CA LYS A 127 13.05 6.45 -9.95
C LYS A 127 12.37 5.08 -9.78
N THR A 128 13.06 4.00 -10.12
CA THR A 128 12.56 2.61 -10.04
C THR A 128 12.43 2.09 -8.61
N GLY A 129 13.03 2.76 -7.61
CA GLY A 129 12.91 2.38 -6.21
C GLY A 129 11.49 2.50 -5.65
N ALA A 130 10.65 3.33 -6.30
CA ALA A 130 9.24 3.51 -5.97
C ALA A 130 8.47 2.19 -6.06
N VAL A 131 8.53 1.57 -7.25
CA VAL A 131 7.85 0.31 -7.55
C VAL A 131 8.32 -0.81 -6.61
N ILE A 132 9.62 -0.82 -6.25
CA ILE A 132 10.18 -1.81 -5.32
C ILE A 132 9.60 -1.63 -3.92
N GLY A 133 9.46 -0.39 -3.44
CA GLY A 133 8.85 -0.09 -2.15
C GLY A 133 7.39 -0.53 -2.10
N ASP A 134 6.61 -0.20 -3.12
CA ASP A 134 5.19 -0.55 -3.19
C ASP A 134 4.99 -2.07 -3.33
N SER A 135 5.79 -2.74 -4.16
CA SER A 135 5.78 -4.21 -4.24
C SER A 135 6.16 -4.88 -2.91
N PHE A 136 7.08 -4.29 -2.13
CA PHE A 136 7.44 -4.79 -0.80
C PHE A 136 6.25 -4.68 0.17
N MET A 137 5.47 -3.60 0.11
CA MET A 137 4.26 -3.47 0.92
C MET A 137 3.27 -4.60 0.63
N TYR A 138 3.00 -4.90 -0.65
CA TYR A 138 2.12 -6.01 -1.01
C TYR A 138 2.68 -7.40 -0.68
N LEU A 139 4.00 -7.56 -0.76
CA LEU A 139 4.71 -8.79 -0.36
C LEU A 139 4.52 -9.08 1.14
N LEU A 140 4.42 -8.06 1.99
CA LEU A 140 4.12 -8.22 3.42
C LEU A 140 2.62 -8.28 3.70
N ALA A 141 1.83 -7.44 3.03
CA ALA A 141 0.39 -7.32 3.25
C ALA A 141 -0.36 -8.60 2.88
N THR A 142 0.03 -9.26 1.78
CA THR A 142 -0.70 -10.44 1.29
C THR A 142 -0.54 -11.66 2.21
N PRO A 143 0.67 -12.03 2.68
CA PRO A 143 0.83 -13.06 3.70
C PRO A 143 0.18 -12.68 5.03
N LEU A 144 0.29 -11.42 5.48
CA LEU A 144 -0.39 -10.96 6.69
C LEU A 144 -1.91 -11.18 6.60
N LEU A 145 -2.49 -10.77 5.46
CA LEU A 145 -3.90 -10.95 5.16
C LEU A 145 -4.31 -12.42 5.24
N TYR A 146 -3.56 -13.31 4.58
CA TYR A 146 -3.91 -14.72 4.42
C TYR A 146 -3.58 -15.58 5.66
N LEU A 147 -2.50 -15.29 6.36
CA LEU A 147 -2.04 -16.14 7.46
C LEU A 147 -2.65 -15.75 8.81
N ILE A 148 -3.01 -14.47 8.98
CA ILE A 148 -3.45 -13.90 10.25
C ILE A 148 -4.84 -13.26 10.11
N ILE A 149 -4.98 -12.22 9.29
CA ILE A 149 -6.19 -11.38 9.29
C ILE A 149 -7.45 -12.13 8.89
N GLN A 150 -7.40 -13.00 7.88
CA GLN A 150 -8.56 -13.78 7.43
C GLN A 150 -9.06 -14.81 8.46
N LYS A 151 -8.24 -15.16 9.47
CA LYS A 151 -8.60 -16.14 10.51
C LYS A 151 -9.26 -15.47 11.71
N ASN A 152 -9.16 -14.15 11.82
CA ASN A 152 -9.76 -13.39 12.90
C ASN A 152 -11.26 -13.21 12.67
N ASN A 153 -12.02 -13.05 13.75
CA ASN A 153 -13.41 -12.61 13.65
C ASN A 153 -13.50 -11.11 13.33
N THR A 154 -14.70 -10.66 12.94
CA THR A 154 -14.98 -9.25 12.61
C THR A 154 -14.63 -8.30 13.75
N ASN A 155 -14.94 -8.61 15.01
CA ASN A 155 -14.67 -7.73 16.14
C ASN A 155 -13.17 -7.52 16.35
N THR A 156 -12.38 -8.58 16.22
CA THR A 156 -10.92 -8.52 16.32
C THR A 156 -10.34 -7.66 15.20
N ASN A 157 -10.75 -7.85 13.95
CA ASN A 157 -10.27 -7.05 12.82
C ASN A 157 -10.69 -5.58 12.92
N THR A 158 -11.91 -5.31 13.38
CA THR A 158 -12.38 -3.96 13.69
C THR A 158 -11.51 -3.30 14.76
N PHE A 159 -11.26 -3.99 15.87
CA PHE A 159 -10.43 -3.47 16.96
C PHE A 159 -9.00 -3.18 16.51
N ILE A 160 -8.37 -4.10 15.77
CA ILE A 160 -7.03 -3.91 15.20
C ILE A 160 -7.02 -2.66 14.31
N SER A 161 -8.00 -2.52 13.42
CA SER A 161 -8.08 -1.38 12.50
C SER A 161 -8.18 -0.05 13.24
N ILE A 162 -9.01 0.02 14.29
CA ILE A 162 -9.16 1.21 15.14
C ILE A 162 -7.83 1.56 15.82
N VAL A 163 -7.18 0.58 16.45
CA VAL A 163 -5.88 0.80 17.10
C VAL A 163 -4.83 1.26 16.11
N CYS A 164 -4.78 0.68 14.91
CA CYS A 164 -3.85 1.09 13.86
C CYS A 164 -4.07 2.55 13.46
N PHE A 165 -5.30 2.95 13.14
CA PHE A 165 -5.60 4.34 12.80
C PHE A 165 -5.26 5.30 13.93
N TYR A 166 -5.60 4.93 15.18
CA TYR A 166 -5.27 5.74 16.34
C TYR A 166 -3.75 5.96 16.45
N LEU A 167 -2.95 4.90 16.35
CA LEU A 167 -1.49 4.99 16.40
C LEU A 167 -0.89 5.76 15.22
N ILE A 168 -1.38 5.54 14.01
CA ILE A 168 -0.95 6.29 12.81
C ILE A 168 -1.10 7.80 13.04
N GLY A 169 -2.20 8.23 13.69
CA GLY A 169 -2.43 9.63 14.01
C GLY A 169 -1.37 10.29 14.88
N TYR A 170 -0.69 9.53 15.74
CA TYR A 170 0.46 10.04 16.50
C TYR A 170 1.75 9.94 15.68
N LEU A 171 1.98 8.79 15.04
CA LEU A 171 3.24 8.53 14.36
C LEU A 171 3.44 9.40 13.12
N ILE A 172 2.37 9.83 12.47
CA ILE A 172 2.48 10.66 11.26
C ILE A 172 3.13 12.01 11.54
N TYR A 173 2.94 12.55 12.75
CA TYR A 173 3.55 13.83 13.18
C TYR A 173 4.85 13.64 13.96
N GLN A 174 5.33 12.39 14.11
CA GLN A 174 6.63 12.12 14.69
C GLN A 174 7.74 12.60 13.75
N LYS A 175 8.70 13.36 14.30
CA LYS A 175 9.88 13.78 13.53
C LYS A 175 10.70 12.54 13.10
N PRO A 176 11.00 12.40 11.80
CA PRO A 176 11.74 11.25 11.31
C PRO A 176 13.21 11.30 11.71
N LYS A 177 13.81 10.13 11.93
CA LYS A 177 15.25 9.99 12.20
C LYS A 177 16.13 10.45 11.04
N ILE A 178 15.62 10.33 9.81
CA ILE A 178 16.21 10.88 8.58
C ILE A 178 15.28 12.02 8.11
N SER A 179 15.64 13.25 8.45
CA SER A 179 14.92 14.46 8.05
C SER A 179 15.73 15.23 7.00
N MET A 180 15.06 16.00 6.15
CA MET A 180 15.72 17.13 5.50
C MET A 180 16.17 18.09 6.61
N LYS A 181 17.44 18.47 6.57
CA LYS A 181 17.87 19.70 7.24
C LYS A 181 17.38 20.89 6.45
#